data_AF-A0A1W0X0S6-F1
#
_entry.id   AF-A0A1W0X0S6-F1
#
_cell.length_a   1.000
_cell.length_b   1.000
_cell.length_c   1.000
_cell.angle_alpha   90.00
_cell.angle_beta   90.00
_cell.angle_gamma   90.00
#
_symmetry.space_group_name_H-M   'P 1'
#
loop_
_entity.id
_entity.type
_entity.pdbx_description
1 polymer ?
#
loop_
_entity_poly.entity_id
_entity_poly.type
_entity_poly.pdbx_seq_one_letter_code
_entity_poly.pdbx_strand_id
1 'polypeptide(L)'
;MKTYHRSFFVSVTALIVTVSFVTVAAAPIASKGMVGNISICIANCAQCHDIVGEVFDHRKCSRDCVQRRGTFIPDCTSPVAIREYLNLGKMIAER
;
A
#
# COMPACT_ATOMS: atom_id res chain seq x y z
N MET A 1 35.01 -20.01 -35.43
CA MET A 1 35.21 -19.06 -34.32
C MET A 1 33.94 -18.36 -33.83
N LYS A 2 32.97 -17.98 -34.69
CA LYS A 2 31.70 -17.33 -34.28
C LYS A 2 30.81 -18.16 -33.33
N THR A 3 30.84 -19.49 -33.42
CA THR A 3 30.01 -20.39 -32.60
C THR A 3 30.44 -20.45 -31.14
N TYR A 4 31.74 -20.34 -30.86
CA TYR A 4 32.31 -20.36 -29.50
C TYR A 4 31.96 -19.08 -28.71
N HIS A 5 31.97 -17.94 -29.39
CA HIS A 5 31.59 -16.65 -28.82
C HIS A 5 30.09 -16.58 -28.46
N ARG A 6 29.23 -17.28 -29.22
CA ARG A 6 27.79 -17.36 -28.96
C ARG A 6 27.46 -18.26 -27.76
N SER A 7 28.13 -19.40 -27.63
CA SER A 7 27.99 -20.28 -26.45
C SER A 7 28.55 -19.65 -25.17
N PHE A 8 29.66 -18.91 -25.28
CA PHE A 8 30.23 -18.16 -24.15
C PHE A 8 29.27 -17.09 -23.63
N PHE A 9 28.67 -16.30 -24.54
CA PHE A 9 27.72 -15.25 -24.17
C PHE A 9 26.46 -15.80 -23.47
N VAL A 10 25.91 -16.92 -23.96
CA VAL A 10 24.71 -17.56 -23.39
C VAL A 10 24.96 -18.08 -21.97
N SER A 11 26.15 -18.66 -21.72
CA SER A 11 26.52 -19.17 -20.40
C SER A 11 26.71 -18.06 -19.37
N VAL A 12 27.34 -16.95 -19.76
CA VAL A 12 27.53 -15.79 -18.88
C VAL A 12 26.20 -15.12 -18.54
N THR A 13 25.30 -14.96 -19.52
CA THR A 13 23.95 -14.40 -19.25
C THR A 13 23.13 -15.30 -18.34
N ALA A 14 23.21 -16.63 -18.49
CA ALA A 14 22.49 -17.56 -17.63
C ALA A 14 22.97 -17.49 -16.17
N LEU A 15 24.29 -17.37 -15.95
CA LEU A 15 24.87 -17.20 -14.62
C LEU A 15 24.49 -15.86 -13.96
N ILE A 16 24.42 -14.77 -14.73
CA ILE A 16 23.99 -13.46 -14.20
C ILE A 16 22.52 -13.49 -13.78
N VAL A 17 21.66 -14.14 -14.59
CA VAL A 17 20.23 -14.28 -14.29
C VAL A 17 19.99 -15.13 -13.05
N THR A 18 20.72 -16.24 -12.87
CA THR A 18 20.57 -17.09 -11.69
C THR A 18 21.06 -16.41 -10.41
N VAL A 19 22.20 -15.71 -10.45
CA VAL A 19 22.72 -14.98 -9.28
C VAL A 19 21.79 -13.84 -8.86
N SER A 20 21.18 -13.14 -9.82
CA SER A 20 20.23 -12.05 -9.55
C SER A 20 18.92 -12.54 -8.91
N PHE A 21 18.50 -13.77 -9.19
CA PHE A 21 17.28 -14.34 -8.60
C PHE A 21 17.49 -14.79 -7.14
N VAL A 22 18.69 -15.26 -6.81
CA VAL A 22 19.04 -15.73 -5.45
C VAL A 22 19.16 -14.57 -4.46
N THR A 23 19.63 -13.39 -4.88
CA THR A 23 19.79 -12.23 -3.98
C THR A 23 18.47 -11.58 -3.57
N VAL A 24 17.41 -11.67 -4.38
CA VAL A 24 16.07 -11.13 -4.04
C VAL A 24 15.38 -11.97 -2.97
N ALA A 25 15.66 -13.28 -2.89
CA ALA A 25 15.02 -14.19 -1.95
C ALA A 25 15.52 -14.06 -0.51
N ALA A 26 16.67 -13.41 -0.28
CA ALA A 26 17.32 -13.30 1.03
C ALA A 26 17.16 -11.91 1.70
N ALA A 27 16.32 -11.03 1.14
CA ALA A 27 16.08 -9.73 1.75
C ALA A 27 15.37 -9.90 3.11
N PRO A 28 15.93 -9.40 4.22
CA PRO A 28 15.27 -9.46 5.52
C PRO A 28 13.98 -8.64 5.45
N ILE A 29 12.86 -9.27 5.80
CA ILE A 29 11.57 -8.59 5.98
C ILE A 29 11.70 -7.72 7.23
N ALA A 30 12.15 -6.48 7.05
CA ALA A 30 12.21 -5.52 8.15
C ALA A 30 10.79 -5.34 8.70
N SER A 31 10.57 -5.74 9.95
CA SER A 31 9.31 -5.56 10.68
C SER A 31 9.03 -4.08 10.88
N LYS A 32 8.51 -3.44 9.84
CA LYS A 32 8.07 -2.04 9.78
C LYS A 32 6.72 -1.87 10.49
N GLY A 33 6.57 -2.48 11.66
CA GLY A 33 5.27 -2.84 12.24
C GLY A 33 4.42 -1.67 12.73
N MET A 34 4.99 -0.49 13.01
CA MET A 34 4.21 0.67 13.51
C MET A 34 4.20 1.86 12.54
N VAL A 35 5.37 2.23 11.99
CA VAL A 35 5.43 3.29 10.96
C VAL A 35 4.74 2.82 9.67
N GLY A 36 4.84 1.53 9.33
CA GLY A 36 4.12 0.95 8.19
C GLY A 36 2.61 1.08 8.35
N ASN A 37 2.08 0.77 9.53
CA ASN A 37 0.64 0.80 9.78
C ASN A 37 0.05 2.21 9.71
N ILE A 38 0.76 3.24 10.20
CA ILE A 38 0.31 4.63 10.05
C ILE A 38 0.23 5.01 8.57
N SER A 39 1.27 4.68 7.78
CA SER A 39 1.28 4.99 6.34
C SER A 39 0.16 4.29 5.58
N ILE A 40 -0.11 3.02 5.89
CA ILE A 40 -1.21 2.24 5.29
C ILE A 40 -2.56 2.83 5.68
N CYS A 41 -2.74 3.19 6.96
CA CYS A 41 -3.97 3.81 7.44
C CYS A 41 -4.26 5.13 6.70
N ILE A 42 -3.26 6.02 6.58
CA ILE A 42 -3.40 7.30 5.87
C ILE A 42 -3.71 7.07 4.38
N ALA A 43 -3.05 6.11 3.73
CA ALA A 43 -3.32 5.77 2.33
C ALA A 43 -4.75 5.25 2.13
N ASN A 44 -5.29 4.47 3.07
CA ASN A 44 -6.68 4.04 3.01
C ASN A 44 -7.66 5.21 3.27
N CYS A 45 -7.34 6.15 4.16
CA CYS A 45 -8.15 7.37 4.31
C CYS A 45 -8.24 8.19 3.01
N ALA A 46 -7.18 8.23 2.20
CA ALA A 46 -7.21 8.89 0.89
C ALA A 46 -8.13 8.13 -0.09
N GLN A 47 -7.95 6.82 -0.20
CA GLN A 47 -8.80 5.98 -1.07
C GLN A 47 -10.28 6.05 -0.69
N CYS A 48 -10.60 6.05 0.61
CA CYS A 48 -11.99 6.14 1.06
C CYS A 48 -12.63 7.47 0.66
N HIS A 49 -11.87 8.57 0.72
CA HIS A 49 -12.33 9.87 0.24
C HIS A 49 -12.58 9.85 -1.27
N ASP A 50 -11.70 9.23 -2.05
CA ASP A 50 -11.86 9.18 -3.51
C ASP A 50 -13.09 8.36 -3.94
N ILE A 51 -13.44 7.32 -3.19
CA ILE A 51 -14.61 6.46 -3.47
C ILE A 51 -15.92 7.07 -2.95
N VAL A 52 -15.91 7.56 -1.70
CA VAL A 52 -17.12 8.03 -1.00
C VAL A 52 -17.42 9.50 -1.33
N GLY A 53 -16.40 10.25 -1.74
CA GLY A 53 -16.50 11.67 -2.04
C GLY A 53 -16.52 12.55 -0.79
N GLU A 54 -17.04 13.77 -0.96
CA GLU A 54 -17.01 14.85 0.04
C GLU A 54 -17.71 14.55 1.36
N VAL A 55 -18.58 13.54 1.37
CA VAL A 55 -19.25 13.03 2.57
C VAL A 55 -18.26 12.45 3.56
N PHE A 56 -17.14 11.90 3.08
CA PHE A 56 -16.10 11.32 3.93
C PHE A 56 -15.13 12.39 4.44
N ASP A 57 -15.02 12.52 5.77
CA ASP A 57 -14.09 13.42 6.43
C ASP A 57 -12.68 12.82 6.46
N HIS A 58 -11.98 12.99 5.32
CA HIS A 58 -10.59 12.57 5.14
C HIS A 58 -9.67 13.11 6.24
N ARG A 59 -9.84 14.39 6.63
CA ARG A 59 -8.98 15.06 7.61
C ARG A 59 -9.14 14.43 8.98
N LYS A 60 -10.37 14.08 9.38
CA LYS A 60 -10.63 13.35 10.63
C LYS A 60 -9.98 11.96 10.59
N CYS A 61 -10.21 11.19 9.52
CA CYS A 61 -9.62 9.85 9.37
C CYS A 61 -8.08 9.86 9.47
N SER A 62 -7.40 10.74 8.73
CA SER A 62 -5.93 10.78 8.74
C SER A 62 -5.35 11.22 10.08
N ARG A 63 -6.02 12.09 10.83
CA ARG A 63 -5.60 12.46 12.19
C ARG A 63 -5.72 11.26 13.14
N ASP A 64 -6.81 10.50 13.06
CA ASP A 64 -7.02 9.31 13.87
C ASP A 64 -5.96 8.24 13.59
N CYS A 65 -5.51 8.08 12.33
CA CYS A 65 -4.41 7.20 11.99
C CYS A 65 -3.13 7.53 12.76
N VAL A 66 -2.80 8.82 12.92
CA VAL A 66 -1.63 9.25 13.68
C VAL A 66 -1.86 9.05 15.18
N GLN A 67 -3.03 9.46 15.69
CA GLN A 67 -3.34 9.39 17.12
C GLN A 67 -3.40 7.94 17.63
N ARG A 68 -3.98 7.03 16.84
CA ARG A 68 -4.08 5.61 17.14
C ARG A 68 -2.88 4.81 16.63
N ARG A 69 -1.86 5.48 16.07
CA ARG A 69 -0.63 4.85 15.53
C ARG A 69 -0.91 3.72 14.51
N GLY A 70 -1.96 3.88 13.70
CA GLY A 70 -2.37 2.92 12.69
C GLY A 70 -2.82 1.55 13.23
N THR A 71 -3.18 1.45 14.52
CA THR A 71 -3.73 0.19 15.09
C THR A 71 -5.08 -0.19 14.48
N PHE A 72 -5.78 0.80 13.94
CA PHE A 72 -6.99 0.64 13.13
C PHE A 72 -6.66 1.05 11.70
N ILE A 73 -7.14 0.28 10.72
CA ILE A 73 -7.03 0.58 9.29
C ILE A 73 -8.46 0.57 8.73
N PRO A 74 -8.94 1.69 8.15
CA PRO A 74 -10.28 1.74 7.60
C PRO A 74 -10.39 0.88 6.35
N ASP A 75 -11.52 0.18 6.21
CA ASP A 75 -11.92 -0.53 5.00
C ASP A 75 -12.97 0.31 4.25
N CYS A 76 -12.58 0.89 3.13
CA CYS A 76 -13.42 1.78 2.32
C CYS A 76 -14.65 1.08 1.71
N THR A 77 -14.63 -0.26 1.66
CA THR A 77 -15.74 -1.06 1.13
C THR A 77 -16.78 -1.40 2.20
N SER A 78 -16.46 -1.16 3.48
CA SER A 78 -17.33 -1.44 4.61
C SER A 78 -17.87 -0.15 5.22
N PRO A 79 -19.15 0.19 5.00
CA PRO A 79 -19.77 1.40 5.57
C PRO A 79 -19.69 1.45 7.09
N VAL A 80 -19.68 0.29 7.74
CA VAL A 80 -19.56 0.16 9.20
C VAL A 80 -18.16 0.56 9.66
N ALA A 81 -17.12 0.21 8.91
CA ALA A 81 -15.73 0.54 9.24
C ALA A 81 -15.43 2.04 9.07
N ILE A 82 -16.09 2.71 8.13
CA ILE A 82 -15.90 4.14 7.87
C ILE A 82 -16.95 5.05 8.51
N ARG A 83 -17.94 4.48 9.21
CA ARG A 83 -19.09 5.23 9.76
C ARG A 83 -18.70 6.44 10.60
N GLU A 84 -17.63 6.32 11.39
CA GLU A 84 -17.13 7.41 12.26
C GLU A 84 -16.64 8.64 11.46
N TYR A 85 -16.36 8.45 10.17
CA TYR A 85 -15.81 9.47 9.28
C TYR A 85 -16.82 9.98 8.25
N LEU A 86 -18.07 9.52 8.27
CA LEU A 86 -19.12 10.02 7.38
C LEU A 86 -19.81 11.25 7.97
N ASN A 87 -20.00 12.29 7.14
CA ASN A 87 -20.74 13.49 7.50
C ASN A 87 -22.19 13.38 7.05
N LEU A 88 -23.06 12.96 7.98
CA LEU A 88 -24.51 12.82 7.75
C LEU A 88 -25.18 14.10 7.24
N GLY A 89 -24.70 15.28 7.64
CA GLY A 89 -25.23 16.55 7.16
C GLY A 89 -25.00 16.74 5.66
N LYS A 90 -23.83 16.33 5.16
CA LYS A 90 -23.54 16.32 3.72
C LYS A 90 -24.36 15.28 2.96
N MET A 91 -24.64 14.12 3.55
CA MET A 91 -25.46 13.06 2.92
C MET A 91 -26.91 13.48 2.67
N ILE A 92 -27.45 14.37 3.49
CA ILE A 92 -28.84 14.86 3.37
C ILE A 92 -28.92 16.01 2.37
N ALA A 93 -27.85 16.80 2.23
CA ALA A 93 -27.80 17.97 1.35
C ALA A 93 -27.64 17.63 -0.14
N GLU A 94 -27.16 16.43 -0.47
CA GLU A 94 -26.99 15.95 -1.86
C GLU A 94 -28.17 15.08 -2.36
N ARG A 95 -29.29 15.07 -1.64
CA ARG A 95 -30.56 14.49 -2.10
C ARG A 95 -31.52 15.58 -2.54
#